data_AF-A0A662K8Z1-F1
#
_entry.id   AF-A0A662K8Z1-F1
#
_cell.length_a   1.000
_cell.length_b   1.000
_cell.length_c   1.000
_cell.angle_alpha   90.00
_cell.angle_beta   90.00
_cell.angle_gamma   90.00
#
_symmetry.space_group_name_H-M   'P 1'
#
loop_
_entity.id
_entity.type
_entity.pdbx_description
1 polymer ?
#
loop_
_entity_poly.entity_id
_entity_poly.type
_entity_poly.pdbx_seq_one_letter_code
_entity_poly.pdbx_strand_id
1 'polypeptide(L)'
;MFFSVFMTISFLESNMGVVSGATTGEFSYYKSITIDHTQVPSDLTNFPVLVSISSDSDLVGYSSEDIAFFDGTGAGATQLNHEIELFNSSTGQLIAWVNVTSVSSSSDTVFYMFYGDSDGSSEENPTGVWDSHYLAVWHMNDASGGAKDSTSYNHDATEGTSPTYQASGKIGYGIDFEMDNSEYLVVSNSTDLDGLSGITIECWVDIESTSSRSFIFGHAGTTYSDDPYYLRYDHSAGAYNFIMETDIGGDDTQVASVTSDTTGFKYLCGRWQQDGYLNMFVGGVDDSDSSSNLTSMTNPDNSKYIGRRGTSYCDGIIDELRISDIKRSDAWIDATYNNAVNQTTFISVGTNTTNVGTTVSLVLHDNKFTHSGQLGNTSLSNETGTYYEWAEFNISYDGTNVEYIRINITDIHANITSSNCSYQFSSDNTTWGGLGGNWKSGGDGGFTIILNQTT
;
A
#
# COMPACT_ATOMS: atom_id res chain seq x y z
N MET A 1 60.50 -12.28 14.53
CA MET A 1 59.94 -11.19 13.69
C MET A 1 58.43 -11.39 13.73
N PHE A 2 57.70 -10.49 14.37
CA PHE A 2 56.23 -10.58 14.45
C PHE A 2 55.65 -9.83 13.27
N PHE A 3 54.77 -10.48 12.51
CA PHE A 3 53.96 -9.85 11.48
C PHE A 3 52.52 -9.79 12.00
N SER A 4 51.94 -8.59 12.01
CA SER A 4 50.49 -8.42 12.19
C SER A 4 49.95 -7.79 10.92
N VAL A 5 48.99 -8.45 10.29
CA VAL A 5 48.23 -7.91 9.16
C VAL A 5 46.89 -7.45 9.74
N PHE A 6 46.58 -6.18 9.57
CA PHE A 6 45.25 -5.63 9.87
C PHE A 6 44.51 -5.47 8.54
N MET A 7 43.41 -6.19 8.37
CA MET A 7 42.50 -6.00 7.25
C MET A 7 41.24 -5.36 7.80
N THR A 8 40.97 -4.12 7.42
CA THR A 8 39.69 -3.47 7.67
C THR A 8 38.87 -3.60 6.40
N ILE A 9 37.85 -4.45 6.41
CA ILE A 9 36.86 -4.50 5.34
C ILE A 9 35.84 -3.41 5.65
N SER A 10 35.96 -2.26 4.98
CA SER A 10 34.90 -1.26 4.94
C SER A 10 34.05 -1.53 3.71
N PHE A 11 32.81 -1.94 3.89
CA PHE A 11 31.82 -1.86 2.83
C PHE A 11 31.59 -0.37 2.57
N LEU A 12 32.01 0.13 1.40
CA LEU A 12 31.35 1.31 0.88
C LEU A 12 29.96 0.83 0.49
N GLU A 13 28.95 1.30 1.21
CA GLU A 13 27.64 1.50 0.61
C GLU A 13 27.90 2.35 -0.64
N SER A 14 27.99 1.70 -1.80
CA SER A 14 27.71 2.41 -3.03
C SER A 14 26.38 3.10 -2.81
N ASN A 15 26.25 4.37 -3.17
CA ASN A 15 24.98 5.11 -3.25
C ASN A 15 23.98 4.37 -4.16
N MET A 16 23.51 3.20 -3.73
CA MET A 16 22.18 2.72 -4.00
C MET A 16 21.33 3.73 -3.27
N GLY A 17 20.58 4.53 -4.03
CA GLY A 17 19.66 5.48 -3.44
C GLY A 17 18.90 4.77 -2.34
N VAL A 18 18.84 5.40 -1.17
CA VAL A 18 17.96 4.98 -0.09
C VAL A 18 16.57 4.91 -0.72
N VAL A 19 16.13 3.70 -1.06
CA VAL A 19 14.72 3.45 -1.33
C VAL A 19 14.11 3.51 0.05
N SER A 20 13.45 4.62 0.35
CA SER A 20 12.68 4.74 1.59
C SER A 20 11.48 3.80 1.48
N GLY A 21 11.47 2.74 2.27
CA GLY A 21 10.41 1.73 2.37
C GLY A 21 10.97 0.43 2.97
N ALA A 22 10.15 -0.35 3.67
CA ALA A 22 10.55 -1.65 4.18
C ALA A 22 11.05 -2.55 3.04
N THR A 23 12.07 -3.34 3.34
CA THR A 23 12.56 -4.35 2.40
C THR A 23 11.93 -5.68 2.73
N THR A 24 11.71 -6.51 1.72
CA THR A 24 11.16 -7.86 1.96
C THR A 24 12.03 -8.68 2.93
N GLY A 25 13.29 -8.33 3.17
CA GLY A 25 14.21 -9.06 4.05
C GLY A 25 13.93 -8.93 5.55
N GLU A 26 13.10 -7.97 5.98
CA GLU A 26 12.73 -7.74 7.39
C GLU A 26 11.64 -8.72 7.87
N PHE A 27 10.83 -9.23 6.95
CA PHE A 27 9.72 -10.12 7.24
C PHE A 27 10.15 -11.60 7.28
N SER A 28 9.57 -12.38 8.19
CA SER A 28 9.91 -13.80 8.35
C SER A 28 9.17 -14.72 7.38
N TYR A 29 8.01 -14.30 6.88
CA TYR A 29 7.10 -15.14 6.08
C TYR A 29 6.42 -14.33 4.97
N TYR A 30 5.94 -15.03 3.95
CA TYR A 30 5.03 -14.46 2.97
C TYR A 30 4.01 -15.46 2.44
N LYS A 31 2.90 -14.95 1.92
CA LYS A 31 1.87 -15.66 1.17
C LYS A 31 1.59 -14.92 -0.13
N SER A 32 1.42 -15.65 -1.23
CA SER A 32 0.93 -15.04 -2.47
C SER A 32 -0.56 -14.71 -2.36
N ILE A 33 -0.98 -13.63 -2.98
CA ILE A 33 -2.38 -13.28 -3.22
C ILE A 33 -2.55 -13.21 -4.73
N THR A 34 -3.47 -14.01 -5.25
CA THR A 34 -3.72 -14.12 -6.70
C THR A 34 -5.10 -13.58 -7.01
N ILE A 35 -5.17 -12.54 -7.83
CA ILE A 35 -6.41 -11.98 -8.37
C ILE A 35 -6.80 -12.80 -9.61
N ASP A 36 -8.01 -13.34 -9.62
CA ASP A 36 -8.58 -14.06 -10.76
C ASP A 36 -8.98 -13.05 -11.86
N HIS A 37 -8.28 -13.10 -13.00
CA HIS A 37 -8.52 -12.18 -14.11
C HIS A 37 -9.95 -12.28 -14.69
N THR A 38 -10.65 -13.40 -14.49
CA THR A 38 -12.03 -13.56 -14.96
C THR A 38 -13.02 -12.66 -14.21
N GLN A 39 -12.62 -12.12 -13.06
CA GLN A 39 -13.40 -11.16 -12.28
C GLN A 39 -13.10 -9.69 -12.65
N VAL A 40 -12.16 -9.46 -13.57
CA VAL A 40 -11.64 -8.14 -13.95
C VAL A 40 -11.93 -7.88 -15.44
N PRO A 41 -12.96 -7.09 -15.79
CA PRO A 41 -13.42 -6.99 -17.18
C PRO A 41 -12.45 -6.31 -18.16
N SER A 42 -11.52 -5.49 -17.66
CA SER A 42 -10.49 -4.79 -18.43
C SER A 42 -9.26 -4.58 -17.54
N ASP A 43 -8.08 -4.45 -18.14
CA ASP A 43 -6.87 -4.12 -17.40
C ASP A 43 -7.08 -2.82 -16.60
N LEU A 44 -6.72 -2.84 -15.32
CA LEU A 44 -6.82 -1.71 -14.40
C LEU A 44 -5.42 -1.27 -13.95
N THR A 45 -5.28 0.01 -13.64
CA THR A 45 -4.03 0.61 -13.17
C THR A 45 -4.27 1.29 -11.83
N ASN A 46 -3.36 1.08 -10.87
CA ASN A 46 -3.44 1.60 -9.50
C ASN A 46 -4.79 1.28 -8.81
N PHE A 47 -5.25 0.03 -8.94
CA PHE A 47 -6.55 -0.40 -8.44
C PHE A 47 -6.47 -0.78 -6.95
N PRO A 48 -7.28 -0.18 -6.06
CA PRO A 48 -7.36 -0.57 -4.65
C PRO A 48 -8.06 -1.93 -4.51
N VAL A 49 -7.28 -2.96 -4.23
CA VAL A 49 -7.77 -4.33 -4.03
C VAL A 49 -8.11 -4.54 -2.56
N LEU A 50 -9.34 -4.97 -2.28
CA LEU A 50 -9.74 -5.48 -0.98
C LEU A 50 -9.14 -6.88 -0.76
N VAL A 51 -8.27 -6.98 0.23
CA VAL A 51 -7.80 -8.23 0.80
C VAL A 51 -8.59 -8.53 2.07
N SER A 52 -9.57 -9.43 1.95
CA SER A 52 -10.39 -9.86 3.09
C SER A 52 -10.16 -11.33 3.39
N ILE A 53 -9.61 -11.61 4.57
CA ILE A 53 -9.33 -12.94 5.09
C ILE A 53 -10.14 -13.10 6.37
N SER A 54 -11.11 -14.02 6.38
CA SER A 54 -11.97 -14.23 7.56
C SER A 54 -11.21 -14.81 8.76
N SER A 55 -10.16 -15.58 8.50
CA SER A 55 -9.29 -16.19 9.51
C SER A 55 -8.08 -16.83 8.83
N ASP A 56 -6.89 -16.69 9.42
CA ASP A 56 -5.68 -17.37 8.98
C ASP A 56 -4.83 -17.75 10.20
N SER A 57 -4.64 -19.05 10.44
CA SER A 57 -3.86 -19.52 11.59
C SER A 57 -2.40 -19.10 11.56
N ASP A 58 -1.85 -18.82 10.37
CA ASP A 58 -0.47 -18.38 10.25
C ASP A 58 -0.27 -16.92 10.69
N LEU A 59 -1.35 -16.11 10.71
CA LEU A 59 -1.33 -14.72 11.16
C LEU A 59 -1.62 -14.57 12.67
N VAL A 60 -1.98 -15.67 13.36
CA VAL A 60 -2.29 -15.63 14.80
C VAL A 60 -1.05 -15.28 15.62
N GLY A 61 -1.19 -14.30 16.52
CA GLY A 61 -0.14 -13.86 17.43
C GLY A 61 0.77 -12.75 16.89
N TYR A 62 0.61 -12.36 15.62
CA TYR A 62 1.22 -11.15 15.05
C TYR A 62 0.37 -9.91 15.36
N SER A 63 0.86 -8.73 15.03
CA SER A 63 0.11 -7.47 15.00
C SER A 63 -0.12 -6.98 13.55
N SER A 64 -0.92 -5.92 13.37
CA SER A 64 -1.11 -5.30 12.07
C SER A 64 0.16 -4.65 11.54
N GLU A 65 1.00 -4.12 12.44
CA GLU A 65 2.30 -3.54 12.10
C GLU A 65 3.27 -4.58 11.52
N ASP A 66 3.05 -5.86 11.82
CA ASP A 66 3.88 -6.94 11.29
C ASP A 66 3.52 -7.32 9.85
N ILE A 67 2.59 -6.64 9.18
CA ILE A 67 2.05 -7.01 7.86
C ILE A 67 2.36 -5.93 6.83
N ALA A 68 2.86 -6.34 5.66
CA ALA A 68 3.02 -5.46 4.51
C ALA A 68 2.78 -6.20 3.19
N PHE A 69 2.60 -5.46 2.09
CA PHE A 69 2.32 -6.02 0.78
C PHE A 69 3.36 -5.62 -0.25
N PHE A 70 3.70 -6.54 -1.15
CA PHE A 70 4.74 -6.35 -2.16
C PHE A 70 4.35 -6.94 -3.52
N ASP A 71 4.75 -6.27 -4.60
CA ASP A 71 4.84 -6.83 -5.94
C ASP A 71 6.19 -7.55 -6.10
N GLY A 72 6.13 -8.87 -6.17
CA GLY A 72 7.29 -9.76 -6.22
C GLY A 72 7.83 -10.20 -4.86
N THR A 73 8.87 -11.05 -4.91
CA THR A 73 9.59 -11.56 -3.74
C THR A 73 11.09 -11.26 -3.87
N GLY A 74 11.76 -10.93 -2.77
CA GLY A 74 13.20 -10.71 -2.72
C GLY A 74 13.64 -9.25 -2.93
N ALA A 75 14.93 -9.04 -3.18
CA ALA A 75 15.58 -7.72 -3.12
C ALA A 75 15.11 -6.69 -4.16
N GLY A 76 14.38 -7.11 -5.20
CA GLY A 76 13.80 -6.23 -6.22
C GLY A 76 12.29 -6.05 -6.10
N ALA A 77 11.67 -6.61 -5.05
CA ALA A 77 10.23 -6.46 -4.82
C ALA A 77 9.88 -5.00 -4.51
N THR A 78 8.72 -4.56 -5.00
CA THR A 78 8.22 -3.20 -4.77
C THR A 78 7.14 -3.24 -3.70
N GLN A 79 7.32 -2.49 -2.61
CA GLN A 79 6.29 -2.35 -1.60
C GLN A 79 5.05 -1.67 -2.20
N LEU A 80 3.88 -2.23 -1.91
CA LEU A 80 2.59 -1.69 -2.33
C LEU A 80 2.01 -0.85 -1.19
N ASN A 81 1.47 0.32 -1.53
CA ASN A 81 0.73 1.12 -0.56
C ASN A 81 -0.48 0.30 -0.07
N HIS A 82 -0.66 0.27 1.24
CA HIS A 82 -1.75 -0.45 1.86
C HIS A 82 -2.24 0.28 3.11
N GLU A 83 -3.44 -0.09 3.53
CA GLU A 83 -4.01 0.22 4.85
C GLU A 83 -4.75 -1.00 5.38
N ILE A 84 -4.74 -1.15 6.69
CA ILE A 84 -5.38 -2.24 7.42
C ILE A 84 -6.56 -1.65 8.19
N GLU A 85 -7.76 -1.93 7.69
CA GLU A 85 -9.01 -1.48 8.31
C GLU A 85 -9.34 -2.30 9.58
N LEU A 86 -9.03 -3.59 9.54
CA LEU A 86 -9.27 -4.51 10.66
C LEU A 86 -8.24 -5.64 10.67
N PHE A 87 -7.65 -5.88 11.84
CA PHE A 87 -6.85 -7.06 12.09
C PHE A 87 -7.17 -7.67 13.47
N ASN A 88 -7.40 -8.98 13.50
CA ASN A 88 -7.64 -9.72 14.74
C ASN A 88 -6.54 -10.75 14.97
N SER A 89 -5.60 -10.42 15.85
CA SER A 89 -4.45 -11.29 16.18
C SER A 89 -4.82 -12.64 16.80
N SER A 90 -6.05 -12.81 17.29
CA SER A 90 -6.50 -14.09 17.88
C SER A 90 -7.00 -15.07 16.83
N THR A 91 -7.49 -14.60 15.69
CA THR A 91 -8.06 -15.42 14.61
C THR A 91 -7.27 -15.33 13.30
N GLY A 92 -6.39 -14.33 13.17
CA GLY A 92 -5.75 -13.94 11.91
C GLY A 92 -6.73 -13.37 10.89
N GLN A 93 -7.86 -12.80 11.35
CA GLN A 93 -8.75 -12.06 10.46
C GLN A 93 -8.04 -10.79 9.97
N LEU A 94 -8.15 -10.50 8.68
CA LEU A 94 -7.57 -9.32 8.04
C LEU A 94 -8.57 -8.68 7.07
N ILE A 95 -8.71 -7.37 7.14
CA ILE A 95 -9.34 -6.54 6.13
C ILE A 95 -8.34 -5.43 5.81
N ALA A 96 -7.83 -5.43 4.58
CA ALA A 96 -6.87 -4.46 4.11
C ALA A 96 -7.19 -4.01 2.68
N TRP A 97 -6.84 -2.77 2.36
CA TRP A 97 -6.86 -2.24 1.00
C TRP A 97 -5.44 -2.11 0.50
N VAL A 98 -5.16 -2.61 -0.70
CA VAL A 98 -3.81 -2.64 -1.29
C VAL A 98 -3.87 -2.04 -2.69
N ASN A 99 -3.07 -1.01 -2.96
CA ASN A 99 -2.96 -0.46 -4.30
C ASN A 99 -2.12 -1.40 -5.18
N VAL A 100 -2.76 -2.08 -6.13
CA VAL A 100 -2.07 -2.93 -7.09
C VAL A 100 -1.89 -2.16 -8.40
N THR A 101 -0.63 -1.91 -8.76
CA THR A 101 -0.25 -1.02 -9.87
C THR A 101 -0.84 -1.48 -11.21
N SER A 102 -0.92 -2.79 -11.47
CA SER A 102 -1.53 -3.32 -12.70
C SER A 102 -2.28 -4.62 -12.40
N VAL A 103 -3.58 -4.62 -12.67
CA VAL A 103 -4.43 -5.81 -12.58
C VAL A 103 -4.86 -6.18 -14.00
N SER A 104 -4.58 -7.41 -14.44
CA SER A 104 -4.89 -7.84 -15.80
C SER A 104 -6.25 -8.52 -15.90
N SER A 105 -6.90 -8.29 -17.04
CA SER A 105 -8.12 -8.95 -17.50
C SER A 105 -7.87 -10.22 -18.33
N SER A 106 -6.60 -10.57 -18.57
CA SER A 106 -6.21 -11.67 -19.48
C SER A 106 -5.35 -12.76 -18.85
N SER A 107 -4.83 -12.51 -17.66
CA SER A 107 -4.05 -13.46 -16.86
C SER A 107 -4.10 -13.06 -15.39
N ASP A 108 -4.07 -14.03 -14.50
CA ASP A 108 -4.10 -13.76 -13.06
C ASP A 108 -2.95 -12.83 -12.64
N THR A 109 -3.27 -11.87 -11.76
CA THR A 109 -2.28 -10.96 -11.18
C THR A 109 -1.87 -11.49 -9.80
N VAL A 110 -0.56 -11.56 -9.53
CA VAL A 110 -0.02 -12.05 -8.25
C VAL A 110 0.74 -10.95 -7.55
N PHE A 111 0.43 -10.74 -6.28
CA PHE A 111 1.22 -9.96 -5.34
C PHE A 111 1.38 -10.76 -4.04
N TYR A 112 2.06 -10.21 -3.04
CA TYR A 112 2.45 -10.97 -1.85
C TYR A 112 2.14 -10.20 -0.57
N MET A 113 1.59 -10.90 0.42
CA MET A 113 1.46 -10.45 1.80
C MET A 113 2.64 -11.01 2.58
N PHE A 114 3.52 -10.14 3.05
CA PHE A 114 4.62 -10.45 3.94
C PHE A 114 4.20 -10.21 5.39
N TYR A 115 4.69 -11.04 6.30
CA TYR A 115 4.41 -10.86 7.73
C TYR A 115 5.50 -11.38 8.68
N GLY A 116 5.42 -10.94 9.92
CA GLY A 116 6.40 -11.24 10.97
C GLY A 116 7.66 -10.39 10.80
N ASP A 117 7.46 -9.10 10.62
CA ASP A 117 8.48 -8.06 10.69
C ASP A 117 9.19 -8.09 12.06
N SER A 118 10.50 -7.85 12.06
CA SER A 118 11.29 -7.71 13.28
C SER A 118 11.34 -6.28 13.83
N ASP A 119 11.01 -5.29 13.01
CA ASP A 119 11.16 -3.87 13.33
C ASP A 119 9.95 -3.31 14.10
N GLY A 120 8.76 -3.85 13.83
CA GLY A 120 7.54 -3.63 14.62
C GLY A 120 6.94 -2.23 14.43
N SER A 121 7.27 -1.56 13.32
CA SER A 121 6.66 -0.31 12.89
C SER A 121 5.64 -0.56 11.79
N SER A 122 4.51 0.17 11.81
CA SER A 122 3.54 0.11 10.71
C SER A 122 4.18 0.57 9.40
N GLU A 123 4.01 -0.26 8.38
CA GLU A 123 4.42 -0.03 7.00
C GLU A 123 3.26 0.45 6.11
N GLU A 124 2.14 0.80 6.73
CA GLU A 124 0.95 1.31 6.04
C GLU A 124 1.21 2.68 5.41
N ASN A 125 0.57 2.92 4.27
CA ASN A 125 0.48 4.23 3.65
C ASN A 125 -0.97 4.44 3.13
N PRO A 126 -1.92 4.72 4.03
CA PRO A 126 -3.34 4.81 3.67
C PRO A 126 -3.62 5.79 2.54
N THR A 127 -3.07 7.00 2.63
CA THR A 127 -3.24 8.02 1.57
C THR A 127 -2.66 7.62 0.21
N GLY A 128 -1.72 6.67 0.18
CA GLY A 128 -1.13 6.14 -1.05
C GLY A 128 -1.92 4.98 -1.65
N VAL A 129 -2.90 4.42 -0.94
CA VAL A 129 -3.77 3.35 -1.45
C VAL A 129 -4.67 3.87 -2.55
N TRP A 130 -5.20 5.07 -2.34
CA TRP A 130 -6.14 5.72 -3.23
C TRP A 130 -5.40 6.54 -4.27
N ASP A 131 -5.73 6.36 -5.56
CA ASP A 131 -5.16 7.22 -6.60
C ASP A 131 -5.62 8.68 -6.42
N SER A 132 -4.97 9.60 -7.13
CA SER A 132 -5.23 11.04 -7.00
C SER A 132 -6.65 11.48 -7.40
N HIS A 133 -7.44 10.58 -8.00
CA HIS A 133 -8.82 10.88 -8.37
C HIS A 133 -9.79 10.63 -7.22
N TYR A 134 -9.43 9.85 -6.20
CA TYR A 134 -10.22 9.73 -4.97
C TYR A 134 -10.07 11.00 -4.13
N LEU A 135 -11.16 11.75 -4.02
CA LEU A 135 -11.23 12.97 -3.21
C LEU A 135 -11.64 12.71 -1.77
N ALA A 136 -12.34 11.60 -1.52
CA ALA A 136 -12.68 11.17 -0.16
C ALA A 136 -12.93 9.67 -0.12
N VAL A 137 -12.49 9.02 0.95
CA VAL A 137 -12.74 7.62 1.26
C VAL A 137 -13.01 7.46 2.75
N TRP A 138 -14.25 7.11 3.09
CA TRP A 138 -14.67 6.82 4.46
C TRP A 138 -15.00 5.34 4.59
N HIS A 139 -14.14 4.61 5.31
CA HIS A 139 -14.37 3.20 5.66
C HIS A 139 -15.50 2.98 6.66
N MET A 140 -15.93 4.03 7.37
CA MET A 140 -17.00 3.95 8.39
C MET A 140 -16.67 3.03 9.59
N ASN A 141 -15.39 2.76 9.84
CA ASN A 141 -14.91 1.84 10.88
C ASN A 141 -14.52 2.52 12.22
N ASP A 142 -14.57 3.85 12.30
CA ASP A 142 -14.29 4.60 13.52
C ASP A 142 -15.28 4.25 14.65
N ALA A 143 -14.80 4.25 15.89
CA ALA A 143 -15.61 3.87 17.05
C ALA A 143 -16.52 4.99 17.59
N SER A 144 -16.27 6.26 17.20
CA SER A 144 -17.03 7.44 17.62
C SER A 144 -16.51 8.72 16.96
N GLY A 145 -17.28 9.81 17.02
CA GLY A 145 -16.81 11.17 16.70
C GLY A 145 -16.88 11.56 15.22
N GLY A 146 -17.14 10.59 14.34
CA GLY A 146 -17.33 10.78 12.91
C GLY A 146 -16.70 9.64 12.11
N ALA A 147 -16.30 9.94 10.87
CA ALA A 147 -15.61 9.01 9.99
C ALA A 147 -14.40 9.73 9.37
N LYS A 148 -13.22 9.14 9.49
CA LYS A 148 -11.99 9.70 8.92
C LYS A 148 -11.90 9.46 7.43
N ASP A 149 -11.32 10.42 6.73
CA ASP A 149 -10.99 10.29 5.31
C ASP A 149 -9.61 9.66 5.14
N SER A 150 -9.52 8.55 4.41
CA SER A 150 -8.27 7.84 4.15
C SER A 150 -7.42 8.50 3.05
N THR A 151 -7.96 9.50 2.33
CA THR A 151 -7.21 10.21 1.29
C THR A 151 -6.35 11.35 1.84
N SER A 152 -5.46 11.89 1.00
CA SER A 152 -4.68 13.09 1.36
C SER A 152 -5.50 14.37 1.48
N TYR A 153 -6.79 14.37 1.10
CA TYR A 153 -7.66 15.54 1.14
C TYR A 153 -8.20 15.84 2.54
N ASN A 154 -8.16 14.86 3.46
CA ASN A 154 -8.54 15.01 4.86
C ASN A 154 -9.97 15.58 5.02
N HIS A 155 -10.91 15.08 4.22
CA HIS A 155 -12.33 15.39 4.32
C HIS A 155 -13.00 14.61 5.46
N ASP A 156 -12.43 14.68 6.67
CA ASP A 156 -12.98 14.01 7.85
C ASP A 156 -14.43 14.45 8.08
N ALA A 157 -15.31 13.47 8.23
CA ALA A 157 -16.69 13.69 8.63
C ALA A 157 -16.76 13.76 10.16
N THR A 158 -17.54 14.70 10.69
CA THR A 158 -17.74 14.89 12.13
C THR A 158 -19.21 14.73 12.49
N GLU A 159 -19.52 14.40 13.74
CA GLU A 159 -20.91 14.26 14.18
C GLU A 159 -21.71 15.55 14.03
N GLY A 160 -22.78 15.50 13.23
CA GLY A 160 -23.87 16.47 13.33
C GLY A 160 -24.84 16.08 14.45
N THR A 161 -25.23 14.81 14.48
CA THR A 161 -25.93 14.14 15.58
C THR A 161 -25.43 12.70 15.60
N SER A 162 -25.14 12.17 16.80
CA SER A 162 -24.36 10.94 16.98
C SER A 162 -25.12 9.70 16.49
N PRO A 163 -24.62 9.01 15.44
CA PRO A 163 -25.17 7.74 14.96
C PRO A 163 -24.63 6.55 15.78
N THR A 164 -25.06 5.34 15.44
CA THR A 164 -24.48 4.11 16.01
C THR A 164 -23.26 3.68 15.19
N TYR A 165 -22.09 3.70 15.83
CA TYR A 165 -20.82 3.29 15.22
C TYR A 165 -20.57 1.79 15.33
N GLN A 166 -19.69 1.27 14.47
CA GLN A 166 -19.28 -0.13 14.45
C GLN A 166 -20.45 -1.11 14.28
N ALA A 167 -21.48 -0.69 13.52
CA ALA A 167 -22.47 -1.61 13.01
C ALA A 167 -21.80 -2.61 12.06
N SER A 168 -22.37 -3.80 11.87
CA SER A 168 -21.79 -4.77 10.94
C SER A 168 -21.97 -4.29 9.50
N GLY A 169 -20.87 -3.86 8.87
CA GLY A 169 -20.84 -3.38 7.50
C GLY A 169 -20.88 -4.52 6.48
N LYS A 170 -20.87 -4.15 5.20
CA LYS A 170 -20.59 -5.11 4.12
C LYS A 170 -19.13 -5.53 4.14
N ILE A 171 -18.24 -4.59 4.40
CA ILE A 171 -16.80 -4.76 4.59
C ILE A 171 -16.50 -4.22 5.99
N GLY A 172 -16.04 -5.10 6.88
CA GLY A 172 -15.72 -4.69 8.25
C GLY A 172 -16.90 -4.07 9.00
N TYR A 173 -16.79 -2.79 9.31
CA TYR A 173 -17.78 -2.03 10.07
C TYR A 173 -18.41 -0.93 9.23
N GLY A 174 -19.69 -0.67 9.46
CA GLY A 174 -20.40 0.50 8.95
C GLY A 174 -20.88 1.41 10.08
N ILE A 175 -21.52 2.52 9.69
CA ILE A 175 -22.23 3.41 10.60
C ILE A 175 -23.73 3.30 10.33
N ASP A 176 -24.49 3.08 11.39
CA ASP A 176 -25.94 2.95 11.38
C ASP A 176 -26.60 4.26 11.79
N PHE A 177 -27.46 4.78 10.91
CA PHE A 177 -28.12 6.08 11.03
C PHE A 177 -29.61 5.91 11.28
N GLU A 178 -30.13 6.56 12.30
CA GLU A 178 -31.56 6.53 12.65
C GLU A 178 -32.27 7.83 12.25
N MET A 179 -33.26 7.72 11.38
CA MET A 179 -34.03 8.88 10.90
C MET A 179 -34.80 9.58 12.01
N ASP A 180 -35.40 8.79 12.92
CA ASP A 180 -36.20 9.32 14.03
C ASP A 180 -35.34 10.11 15.04
N ASN A 181 -34.03 9.86 15.08
CA ASN A 181 -33.07 10.58 15.90
C ASN A 181 -32.39 11.74 15.15
N SER A 182 -32.68 11.92 13.85
CA SER A 182 -32.05 12.94 13.01
C SER A 182 -30.51 12.79 12.96
N GLU A 183 -30.01 11.56 12.87
CA GLU A 183 -28.58 11.25 12.91
C GLU A 183 -27.91 11.52 11.55
N TYR A 184 -26.70 12.09 11.58
CA TYR A 184 -25.91 12.40 10.38
C TYR A 184 -24.49 12.81 10.73
N LEU A 185 -23.59 12.70 9.75
CA LEU A 185 -22.26 13.29 9.79
C LEU A 185 -22.17 14.51 8.86
N VAL A 186 -21.27 15.42 9.20
CA VAL A 186 -20.96 16.64 8.45
C VAL A 186 -19.51 16.59 8.02
N VAL A 187 -19.30 16.68 6.71
CA VAL A 187 -18.01 16.95 6.11
C VAL A 187 -17.91 18.46 5.95
N SER A 188 -16.83 19.03 6.50
CA SER A 188 -16.60 20.46 6.42
C SER A 188 -16.57 20.93 4.97
N ASN A 189 -17.04 22.15 4.74
CA ASN A 189 -17.08 22.70 3.39
C ASN A 189 -15.66 22.81 2.81
N SER A 190 -15.48 22.32 1.59
CA SER A 190 -14.24 22.39 0.81
C SER A 190 -14.58 22.56 -0.67
N THR A 191 -13.73 23.30 -1.36
CA THR A 191 -13.78 23.51 -2.81
C THR A 191 -13.29 22.32 -3.63
N ASP A 192 -12.70 21.30 -2.99
CA ASP A 192 -12.18 20.13 -3.72
C ASP A 192 -13.32 19.26 -4.26
N LEU A 193 -14.49 19.26 -3.61
CA LEU A 193 -15.69 18.49 -3.96
C LEU A 193 -16.73 19.31 -4.75
N ASP A 194 -16.32 20.48 -5.24
CA ASP A 194 -17.16 21.54 -5.79
C ASP A 194 -16.93 21.68 -7.31
N GLY A 195 -18.02 21.83 -8.07
CA GLY A 195 -17.95 22.20 -9.50
C GLY A 195 -17.15 21.22 -10.36
N LEU A 196 -17.15 19.94 -10.01
CA LEU A 196 -16.43 18.89 -10.71
C LEU A 196 -16.89 18.75 -12.17
N SER A 197 -15.98 18.32 -13.04
CA SER A 197 -16.29 18.01 -14.46
C SER A 197 -16.55 16.51 -14.70
N GLY A 198 -16.31 15.70 -13.68
CA GLY A 198 -16.71 14.30 -13.59
C GLY A 198 -16.85 13.90 -12.13
N ILE A 199 -17.64 12.89 -11.87
CA ILE A 199 -17.82 12.36 -10.52
C ILE A 199 -18.12 10.87 -10.58
N THR A 200 -17.62 10.14 -9.59
CA THR A 200 -18.12 8.82 -9.20
C THR A 200 -18.29 8.84 -7.70
N ILE A 201 -19.51 8.58 -7.21
CA ILE A 201 -19.81 8.41 -5.79
C ILE A 201 -20.32 6.98 -5.59
N GLU A 202 -19.69 6.24 -4.69
CA GLU A 202 -19.97 4.83 -4.44
C GLU A 202 -20.05 4.52 -2.95
N CYS A 203 -20.92 3.58 -2.57
CA CYS A 203 -21.03 3.08 -1.19
C CYS A 203 -21.77 1.74 -1.12
N TRP A 204 -21.65 1.07 0.01
CA TRP A 204 -22.57 0.02 0.43
C TRP A 204 -23.63 0.59 1.37
N VAL A 205 -24.89 0.21 1.17
CA VAL A 205 -26.00 0.64 2.02
C VAL A 205 -26.99 -0.47 2.31
N ASP A 206 -27.45 -0.58 3.55
CA ASP A 206 -28.59 -1.40 3.94
C ASP A 206 -29.69 -0.48 4.49
N ILE A 207 -30.79 -0.31 3.74
CA ILE A 207 -31.85 0.65 4.09
C ILE A 207 -32.92 -0.06 4.93
N GLU A 208 -33.17 0.45 6.13
CA GLU A 208 -34.07 -0.19 7.10
C GLU A 208 -35.51 0.29 6.96
N SER A 209 -35.72 1.60 6.76
CA SER A 209 -37.05 2.19 6.60
C SER A 209 -37.36 2.58 5.17
N THR A 210 -38.50 2.10 4.68
CA THR A 210 -39.09 2.49 3.39
C THR A 210 -40.34 3.36 3.58
N SER A 211 -40.48 4.02 4.73
CA SER A 211 -41.66 4.84 5.04
C SER A 211 -41.55 6.29 4.53
N SER A 212 -40.33 6.70 4.19
CA SER A 212 -39.92 8.05 3.79
C SER A 212 -38.64 7.97 2.95
N ARG A 213 -38.15 9.10 2.44
CA ARG A 213 -36.88 9.14 1.69
C ARG A 213 -35.70 8.98 2.65
N SER A 214 -34.76 8.10 2.31
CA SER A 214 -33.50 7.95 3.04
C SER A 214 -32.37 8.61 2.25
N PHE A 215 -31.73 9.64 2.82
CA PHE A 215 -30.65 10.39 2.17
C PHE A 215 -29.29 9.88 2.62
N ILE A 216 -28.59 9.19 1.72
CA ILE A 216 -27.35 8.48 2.01
C ILE A 216 -26.18 9.46 2.02
N PHE A 217 -26.12 10.32 0.99
CA PHE A 217 -25.15 11.40 0.90
C PHE A 217 -25.80 12.64 0.27
N GLY A 218 -25.48 13.82 0.76
CA GLY A 218 -25.89 15.08 0.18
C GLY A 218 -24.76 16.10 0.17
N HIS A 219 -24.32 16.51 -1.03
CA HIS A 219 -23.70 17.82 -1.18
C HIS A 219 -24.83 18.83 -1.28
N ALA A 220 -25.14 19.49 -0.15
CA ALA A 220 -26.37 20.22 -0.04
C ALA A 220 -26.29 21.40 0.93
N GLY A 221 -27.07 22.43 0.64
CA GLY A 221 -27.31 23.53 1.56
C GLY A 221 -28.21 23.13 2.73
N THR A 222 -28.47 24.08 3.64
CA THR A 222 -29.49 23.89 4.69
C THR A 222 -30.92 24.01 4.18
N THR A 223 -31.10 24.43 2.93
CA THR A 223 -32.37 24.53 2.20
C THR A 223 -32.37 23.57 1.02
N TYR A 224 -33.55 23.06 0.62
CA TYR A 224 -33.72 22.14 -0.52
C TYR A 224 -33.57 22.85 -1.88
N SER A 225 -32.46 23.56 -2.08
CA SER A 225 -32.15 24.28 -3.30
C SER A 225 -30.64 24.43 -3.42
N ASP A 226 -30.12 24.27 -4.63
CA ASP A 226 -28.70 24.41 -4.95
C ASP A 226 -27.89 23.24 -4.36
N ASP A 227 -28.35 22.01 -4.62
CA ASP A 227 -27.68 20.79 -4.17
C ASP A 227 -26.97 20.13 -5.36
N PRO A 228 -25.63 20.24 -5.47
CA PRO A 228 -24.91 19.83 -6.68
C PRO A 228 -25.09 18.37 -7.02
N TYR A 229 -25.05 17.50 -6.01
CA TYR A 229 -25.29 16.07 -6.17
C TYR A 229 -25.68 15.42 -4.85
N TYR A 230 -26.51 14.37 -4.94
CA TYR A 230 -26.89 13.56 -3.79
C TYR A 230 -27.31 12.15 -4.18
N LEU A 231 -27.17 11.23 -3.22
CA LEU A 231 -27.63 9.85 -3.28
C LEU A 231 -28.78 9.64 -2.29
N ARG A 232 -29.83 8.95 -2.74
CA ARG A 232 -30.97 8.61 -1.86
C ARG A 232 -31.65 7.31 -2.26
N TYR A 233 -32.44 6.79 -1.34
CA TYR A 233 -33.56 5.89 -1.62
C TYR A 233 -34.88 6.69 -1.65
N ASP A 234 -35.64 6.58 -2.74
CA ASP A 234 -36.98 7.15 -2.88
C ASP A 234 -38.07 6.10 -2.63
N HIS A 235 -38.66 6.15 -1.43
CA HIS A 235 -39.70 5.20 -1.04
C HIS A 235 -40.94 5.21 -1.94
N SER A 236 -41.24 6.34 -2.58
CA SER A 236 -42.43 6.46 -3.42
C SER A 236 -42.27 5.68 -4.72
N ALA A 237 -41.03 5.62 -5.24
CA ALA A 237 -40.68 4.88 -6.45
C ALA A 237 -40.12 3.48 -6.15
N GLY A 238 -39.71 3.20 -4.90
CA GLY A 238 -38.98 1.99 -4.54
C GLY A 238 -37.64 1.92 -5.28
N ALA A 239 -36.92 3.04 -5.35
CA ALA A 239 -35.76 3.18 -6.22
C ALA A 239 -34.60 3.93 -5.54
N TYR A 240 -33.38 3.53 -5.87
CA TYR A 240 -32.19 4.32 -5.57
C TYR A 240 -31.98 5.37 -6.66
N ASN A 241 -31.57 6.56 -6.25
CA ASN A 241 -31.35 7.68 -7.17
C ASN A 241 -29.97 8.28 -6.98
N PHE A 242 -29.31 8.56 -8.09
CA PHE A 242 -28.24 9.55 -8.18
C PHE A 242 -28.78 10.79 -8.89
N ILE A 243 -28.64 11.94 -8.23
CA ILE A 243 -29.32 13.16 -8.63
C ILE A 243 -28.33 14.31 -8.65
N MET A 244 -28.44 15.18 -9.66
CA MET A 244 -27.73 16.45 -9.74
C MET A 244 -28.65 17.59 -10.18
N GLU A 245 -28.48 18.74 -9.56
CA GLU A 245 -29.18 19.99 -9.89
C GLU A 245 -28.32 20.83 -10.83
N THR A 246 -28.95 21.42 -11.85
CA THR A 246 -28.24 22.03 -12.99
C THR A 246 -28.20 23.55 -12.94
N ASP A 247 -29.15 24.18 -12.25
CA ASP A 247 -29.31 25.62 -12.14
C ASP A 247 -29.55 26.05 -10.69
N ILE A 248 -28.88 27.14 -10.29
CA ILE A 248 -29.08 27.77 -8.98
C ILE A 248 -30.50 28.35 -8.94
N GLY A 249 -31.33 27.85 -8.03
CA GLY A 249 -32.74 28.22 -7.87
C GLY A 249 -33.67 27.74 -9.00
N GLY A 250 -33.23 26.79 -9.83
CA GLY A 250 -34.01 26.20 -10.92
C GLY A 250 -34.60 24.82 -10.58
N ASP A 251 -35.70 24.45 -11.24
CA ASP A 251 -36.35 23.13 -11.10
C ASP A 251 -35.65 22.02 -11.94
N ASP A 252 -34.66 22.34 -12.77
CA ASP A 252 -34.00 21.34 -13.62
C ASP A 252 -33.10 20.43 -12.77
N THR A 253 -33.61 19.22 -12.56
CA THR A 253 -32.98 18.15 -11.81
C THR A 253 -32.79 16.96 -12.74
N GLN A 254 -31.56 16.48 -12.88
CA GLN A 254 -31.29 15.23 -13.60
C GLN A 254 -31.22 14.09 -12.61
N VAL A 255 -31.86 12.97 -12.96
CA VAL A 255 -31.97 11.80 -12.09
C VAL A 255 -31.64 10.55 -12.90
N ALA A 256 -30.67 9.78 -12.44
CA ALA A 256 -30.53 8.36 -12.77
C ALA A 256 -31.21 7.54 -11.66
N SER A 257 -32.12 6.65 -12.02
CA SER A 257 -33.01 5.96 -11.07
C SER A 257 -33.11 4.48 -11.36
N VAL A 258 -32.89 3.66 -10.34
CA VAL A 258 -32.91 2.19 -10.43
C VAL A 258 -33.88 1.65 -9.38
N THR A 259 -34.93 0.96 -9.82
CA THR A 259 -35.84 0.25 -8.91
C THR A 259 -35.16 -0.98 -8.35
N SER A 260 -35.06 -1.07 -7.04
CA SER A 260 -34.48 -2.21 -6.32
C SER A 260 -35.14 -2.32 -4.95
N ASP A 261 -35.20 -3.54 -4.40
CA ASP A 261 -35.52 -3.72 -2.99
C ASP A 261 -34.42 -3.15 -2.08
N THR A 262 -34.75 -3.04 -0.80
CA THR A 262 -33.85 -2.59 0.27
C THR A 262 -33.33 -3.75 1.12
N THR A 263 -33.53 -5.00 0.71
CA THR A 263 -33.16 -6.15 1.55
C THR A 263 -31.65 -6.40 1.47
N GLY A 264 -30.96 -6.14 2.57
CA GLY A 264 -29.52 -6.35 2.69
C GLY A 264 -28.71 -5.32 1.92
N PHE A 265 -27.40 -5.30 2.18
CA PHE A 265 -26.46 -4.40 1.55
C PHE A 265 -26.55 -4.36 0.02
N LYS A 266 -26.77 -3.16 -0.51
CA LYS A 266 -26.68 -2.80 -1.93
C LYS A 266 -25.43 -1.98 -2.17
N TYR A 267 -24.70 -2.31 -3.23
CA TYR A 267 -23.64 -1.44 -3.72
C TYR A 267 -24.26 -0.42 -4.66
N LEU A 268 -24.18 0.85 -4.28
CA LEU A 268 -24.66 1.96 -5.08
C LEU A 268 -23.46 2.66 -5.70
N CYS A 269 -23.53 2.95 -6.99
CA CYS A 269 -22.56 3.82 -7.64
C CYS A 269 -23.27 4.78 -8.59
N GLY A 270 -23.19 6.07 -8.30
CA GLY A 270 -23.62 7.15 -9.17
C GLY A 270 -22.41 7.77 -9.86
N ARG A 271 -22.47 7.99 -11.18
CA ARG A 271 -21.37 8.66 -11.89
C ARG A 271 -21.86 9.60 -12.98
N TRP A 272 -21.00 10.52 -13.36
CA TRP A 272 -21.24 11.46 -14.45
C TRP A 272 -19.94 12.06 -14.98
N GLN A 273 -19.99 12.55 -16.21
CA GLN A 273 -18.99 13.44 -16.80
C GLN A 273 -19.69 14.55 -17.56
N GLN A 274 -19.05 15.72 -17.64
CA GLN A 274 -19.54 16.86 -18.42
C GLN A 274 -20.03 16.47 -19.81
N ASP A 275 -21.19 17.00 -20.19
CA ASP A 275 -21.90 16.73 -21.44
C ASP A 275 -22.37 15.27 -21.61
N GLY A 276 -22.35 14.47 -20.53
CA GLY A 276 -22.84 13.09 -20.48
C GLY A 276 -24.11 12.91 -19.66
N TYR A 277 -24.63 11.69 -19.68
CA TYR A 277 -25.72 11.24 -18.81
C TYR A 277 -25.21 10.98 -17.39
N LEU A 278 -26.08 11.16 -16.39
CA LEU A 278 -25.88 10.52 -15.10
C LEU A 278 -26.12 9.03 -15.29
N ASN A 279 -25.28 8.20 -14.68
CA ASN A 279 -25.49 6.76 -14.62
C ASN A 279 -25.64 6.32 -13.16
N MET A 280 -26.49 5.35 -12.90
CA MET A 280 -26.67 4.72 -11.60
C MET A 280 -26.54 3.21 -11.72
N PHE A 281 -25.71 2.63 -10.85
CA PHE A 281 -25.45 1.22 -10.72
C PHE A 281 -25.99 0.72 -9.38
N VAL A 282 -26.69 -0.41 -9.37
CA VAL A 282 -27.07 -1.13 -8.15
C VAL A 282 -26.56 -2.57 -8.23
N GLY A 283 -25.53 -2.89 -7.45
CA GLY A 283 -24.89 -4.20 -7.49
C GLY A 283 -23.86 -4.36 -8.61
N GLY A 284 -23.22 -3.26 -9.04
CA GLY A 284 -22.07 -3.29 -9.95
C GLY A 284 -22.44 -3.55 -11.41
N VAL A 285 -23.68 -3.29 -11.82
CA VAL A 285 -24.13 -3.36 -13.21
C VAL A 285 -24.76 -2.02 -13.59
N ASP A 286 -24.53 -1.55 -14.82
CA ASP A 286 -25.14 -0.31 -15.30
C ASP A 286 -26.65 -0.54 -15.47
N ASP A 287 -27.44 0.14 -14.65
CA ASP A 287 -28.87 -0.12 -14.54
C ASP A 287 -29.72 1.01 -15.13
N SER A 288 -29.22 2.25 -15.17
CA SER A 288 -30.04 3.40 -15.54
C SER A 288 -29.27 4.68 -15.86
N ASP A 289 -29.71 5.34 -16.93
CA ASP A 289 -29.26 6.67 -17.36
C ASP A 289 -30.30 7.74 -17.03
N SER A 290 -29.84 8.98 -16.82
CA SER A 290 -30.73 10.15 -16.87
C SER A 290 -31.37 10.33 -18.26
N SER A 291 -32.51 11.00 -18.32
CA SER A 291 -33.23 11.22 -19.59
C SER A 291 -32.53 12.15 -20.58
N SER A 292 -31.55 12.92 -20.11
CA SER A 292 -30.82 13.90 -20.89
C SER A 292 -29.39 14.06 -20.37
N ASN A 293 -28.52 14.58 -21.23
CA ASN A 293 -27.17 14.95 -20.85
C ASN A 293 -27.22 16.13 -19.89
N LEU A 294 -26.26 16.16 -18.97
CA LEU A 294 -26.00 17.29 -18.11
C LEU A 294 -24.70 17.98 -18.57
N THR A 295 -24.78 19.28 -18.85
CA THR A 295 -23.64 20.09 -19.32
C THR A 295 -22.77 20.63 -18.20
N SER A 296 -23.32 20.74 -16.98
CA SER A 296 -22.63 21.25 -15.80
C SER A 296 -23.44 20.92 -14.54
N MET A 297 -22.76 20.73 -13.41
CA MET A 297 -23.39 20.74 -12.09
C MET A 297 -23.42 22.17 -11.51
N THR A 298 -24.34 22.43 -10.60
CA THR A 298 -24.27 23.65 -9.77
C THR A 298 -23.02 23.63 -8.88
N ASN A 299 -22.49 24.81 -8.55
CA ASN A 299 -21.28 24.94 -7.72
C ASN A 299 -21.44 25.93 -6.54
N PRO A 300 -22.39 25.70 -5.63
CA PRO A 300 -22.45 26.38 -4.36
C PRO A 300 -21.41 25.81 -3.39
N ASP A 301 -20.78 26.70 -2.63
CA ASP A 301 -19.81 26.41 -1.57
C ASP A 301 -20.55 25.87 -0.33
N ASN A 302 -21.12 24.65 -0.43
CA ASN A 302 -21.98 24.02 0.56
C ASN A 302 -21.27 22.88 1.31
N SER A 303 -21.65 22.68 2.57
CA SER A 303 -21.24 21.49 3.34
C SER A 303 -21.75 20.20 2.68
N LYS A 304 -21.08 19.10 3.01
CA LYS A 304 -21.47 17.76 2.58
C LYS A 304 -21.93 16.98 3.80
N TYR A 305 -22.92 16.14 3.60
CA TYR A 305 -23.57 15.41 4.68
C TYR A 305 -23.64 13.92 4.33
N ILE A 306 -23.29 13.08 5.30
CA ILE A 306 -23.49 11.64 5.24
C ILE A 306 -24.70 11.34 6.12
N GLY A 307 -25.69 10.65 5.56
CA GLY A 307 -26.93 10.35 6.26
C GLY A 307 -27.96 11.49 6.27
N ARG A 308 -27.81 12.55 5.45
CA ARG A 308 -28.75 13.68 5.45
C ARG A 308 -28.79 14.50 4.16
N ARG A 309 -29.97 15.09 3.89
CA ARG A 309 -30.15 16.29 3.05
C ARG A 309 -31.25 17.18 3.64
N GLY A 310 -30.97 18.45 3.91
CA GLY A 310 -31.95 19.38 4.46
C GLY A 310 -32.48 18.92 5.83
N THR A 311 -33.75 18.53 5.92
CA THR A 311 -34.39 17.99 7.14
C THR A 311 -34.79 16.52 6.99
N SER A 312 -34.27 15.84 5.98
CA SER A 312 -34.49 14.42 5.72
C SER A 312 -33.20 13.66 5.99
N TYR A 313 -33.31 12.48 6.60
CA TYR A 313 -32.17 11.71 7.11
C TYR A 313 -32.12 10.33 6.47
N CYS A 314 -31.00 9.63 6.63
CA CYS A 314 -30.94 8.19 6.35
C CYS A 314 -31.59 7.41 7.49
N ASP A 315 -32.02 6.20 7.16
CA ASP A 315 -32.48 5.18 8.09
C ASP A 315 -31.86 3.86 7.63
N GLY A 316 -30.75 3.49 8.26
CA GLY A 316 -29.97 2.30 7.96
C GLY A 316 -28.45 2.52 7.89
N ILE A 317 -27.75 1.47 7.46
CA ILE A 317 -26.29 1.34 7.57
C ILE A 317 -25.61 1.80 6.28
N ILE A 318 -24.61 2.68 6.40
CA ILE A 318 -23.73 3.10 5.31
C ILE A 318 -22.31 2.58 5.59
N ASP A 319 -21.68 2.07 4.54
CA ASP A 319 -20.35 1.48 4.58
C ASP A 319 -19.57 1.84 3.30
N GLU A 320 -18.25 1.98 3.40
CA GLU A 320 -17.32 2.22 2.28
C GLU A 320 -17.75 3.36 1.33
N LEU A 321 -18.05 4.54 1.86
CA LEU A 321 -18.43 5.70 1.03
C LEU A 321 -17.20 6.35 0.40
N ARG A 322 -17.21 6.51 -0.92
CA ARG A 322 -16.09 7.08 -1.68
C ARG A 322 -16.56 8.07 -2.73
N ILE A 323 -15.72 9.07 -3.01
CA ILE A 323 -15.95 10.05 -4.07
C ILE A 323 -14.69 10.17 -4.93
N SER A 324 -14.84 10.03 -6.25
CA SER A 324 -13.81 10.35 -7.25
C SER A 324 -14.22 11.53 -8.12
N ASP A 325 -13.24 12.30 -8.61
CA ASP A 325 -13.43 13.48 -9.50
C ASP A 325 -13.50 13.15 -11.01
N ILE A 326 -13.61 11.86 -11.34
CA ILE A 326 -13.76 11.35 -12.70
C ILE A 326 -14.95 10.41 -12.81
N LYS A 327 -15.43 10.24 -14.05
CA LYS A 327 -16.31 9.12 -14.39
C LYS A 327 -15.49 7.83 -14.48
N ARG A 328 -15.48 7.04 -13.40
CA ARG A 328 -14.84 5.71 -13.37
C ARG A 328 -15.49 4.80 -14.41
N SER A 329 -14.69 3.95 -15.03
CA SER A 329 -15.14 3.04 -16.10
C SER A 329 -16.03 1.92 -15.55
N ASP A 330 -16.81 1.28 -16.42
CA ASP A 330 -17.63 0.11 -16.06
C ASP A 330 -16.73 -0.97 -15.46
N ALA A 331 -15.61 -1.28 -16.10
CA ALA A 331 -14.66 -2.28 -15.62
C ALA A 331 -14.11 -1.97 -14.22
N TRP A 332 -13.93 -0.69 -13.86
CA TRP A 332 -13.51 -0.31 -12.51
C TRP A 332 -14.60 -0.59 -11.48
N ILE A 333 -15.84 -0.19 -11.79
CA ILE A 333 -17.01 -0.36 -10.91
C ILE A 333 -17.34 -1.84 -10.73
N ASP A 334 -17.34 -2.61 -11.83
CA ASP A 334 -17.55 -4.06 -11.84
C ASP A 334 -16.48 -4.78 -11.01
N ALA A 335 -15.21 -4.41 -11.16
CA ALA A 335 -14.11 -4.99 -10.40
C ALA A 335 -14.21 -4.65 -8.90
N THR A 336 -14.55 -3.40 -8.54
CA THR A 336 -14.79 -3.00 -7.14
C THR A 336 -15.91 -3.83 -6.52
N TYR A 337 -17.03 -3.97 -7.23
CA TYR A 337 -18.16 -4.79 -6.79
C TYR A 337 -17.77 -6.26 -6.64
N ASN A 338 -17.16 -6.86 -7.67
CA ASN A 338 -16.72 -8.26 -7.66
C ASN A 338 -15.75 -8.54 -6.52
N ASN A 339 -14.78 -7.64 -6.27
CA ASN A 339 -13.83 -7.80 -5.18
C ASN A 339 -14.54 -7.86 -3.82
N ALA A 340 -15.56 -7.05 -3.61
CA ALA A 340 -16.31 -6.98 -2.37
C ALA A 340 -17.31 -8.14 -2.16
N VAL A 341 -17.95 -8.65 -3.22
CA VAL A 341 -18.97 -9.73 -3.10
C VAL A 341 -18.42 -11.13 -3.29
N ASN A 342 -17.38 -11.29 -4.11
CA ASN A 342 -16.82 -12.57 -4.52
C ASN A 342 -15.46 -12.80 -3.87
N GLN A 343 -15.21 -12.31 -2.66
CA GLN A 343 -13.87 -12.25 -2.04
C GLN A 343 -13.06 -13.56 -2.18
N THR A 344 -13.68 -14.72 -1.93
CA THR A 344 -13.00 -16.04 -2.02
C THR A 344 -12.72 -16.55 -3.44
N THR A 345 -13.35 -15.96 -4.46
CA THR A 345 -13.12 -16.25 -5.88
C THR A 345 -12.44 -15.10 -6.62
N PHE A 346 -12.47 -13.88 -6.08
CA PHE A 346 -11.76 -12.72 -6.62
C PHE A 346 -10.28 -12.79 -6.26
N ILE A 347 -9.97 -13.07 -4.99
CA ILE A 347 -8.61 -13.37 -4.57
C ILE A 347 -8.50 -14.81 -4.06
N SER A 348 -7.33 -15.41 -4.25
CA SER A 348 -6.92 -16.63 -3.54
C SER A 348 -5.60 -16.39 -2.79
N VAL A 349 -5.55 -16.87 -1.55
CA VAL A 349 -4.37 -16.76 -0.69
C VAL A 349 -3.59 -18.08 -0.74
N GLY A 350 -2.30 -17.98 -1.03
CA GLY A 350 -1.38 -19.10 -1.10
C GLY A 350 -1.00 -19.66 0.28
N THR A 351 -0.19 -20.70 0.27
CA THR A 351 0.35 -21.30 1.50
C THR A 351 1.45 -20.42 2.11
N ASN A 352 1.58 -20.46 3.43
CA ASN A 352 2.70 -19.85 4.14
C ASN A 352 4.04 -20.34 3.58
N THR A 353 4.92 -19.39 3.26
CA THR A 353 6.29 -19.64 2.81
C THR A 353 7.26 -18.89 3.71
N THR A 354 8.30 -19.58 4.18
CA THR A 354 9.38 -18.94 4.92
C THR A 354 10.13 -17.98 4.00
N ASN A 355 10.24 -16.73 4.44
CA ASN A 355 11.09 -15.77 3.78
C ASN A 355 12.52 -15.99 4.25
N VAL A 356 13.29 -16.74 3.47
CA VAL A 356 14.72 -16.87 3.71
C VAL A 356 15.36 -15.61 3.13
N GLY A 357 15.43 -14.55 3.93
CA GLY A 357 16.17 -13.35 3.58
C GLY A 357 17.53 -13.76 3.02
N THR A 358 17.97 -13.12 1.94
CA THR A 358 19.24 -13.48 1.28
C THR A 358 20.37 -13.14 2.24
N THR A 359 20.72 -14.07 3.12
CA THR A 359 21.82 -13.91 4.04
C THR A 359 23.07 -14.14 3.21
N VAL A 360 23.79 -13.07 2.86
CA VAL A 360 25.17 -13.20 2.44
C VAL A 360 25.97 -13.62 3.68
N SER A 361 25.98 -14.92 3.95
CA SER A 361 26.85 -15.49 4.97
C SER A 361 28.25 -15.54 4.40
N LEU A 362 29.11 -14.63 4.86
CA LEU A 362 30.56 -14.78 4.71
C LEU A 362 31.00 -15.96 5.58
N VAL A 363 30.98 -17.17 5.02
CA VAL A 363 31.50 -18.35 5.70
C VAL A 363 33.01 -18.40 5.49
N LEU A 364 33.77 -17.98 6.49
CA LEU A 364 35.21 -18.23 6.55
C LEU A 364 35.43 -19.71 6.89
N HIS A 365 35.81 -20.51 5.89
CA HIS A 365 36.27 -21.87 6.14
C HIS A 365 37.80 -21.91 6.31
N ASP A 366 38.21 -22.42 7.49
CA ASP A 366 39.56 -22.70 8.03
C ASP A 366 40.50 -21.48 8.25
N ASN A 367 40.96 -21.12 9.47
CA ASN A 367 41.25 -21.90 10.68
C ASN A 367 41.09 -21.05 11.97
N LYS A 368 40.29 -21.58 12.92
CA LYS A 368 40.23 -21.32 14.38
C LYS A 368 40.56 -19.92 14.91
N PHE A 369 39.51 -19.16 15.24
CA PHE A 369 39.50 -18.28 16.41
C PHE A 369 38.28 -18.59 17.28
N THR A 370 38.50 -19.07 18.50
CA THR A 370 37.44 -19.21 19.50
C THR A 370 37.31 -17.87 20.24
N HIS A 371 36.23 -17.14 20.01
CA HIS A 371 35.79 -16.10 20.94
C HIS A 371 34.27 -16.10 21.04
N SER A 372 33.75 -16.41 22.23
CA SER A 372 32.34 -16.19 22.60
C SER A 372 32.24 -14.81 23.26
N GLY A 373 31.70 -13.81 22.55
CA GLY A 373 31.50 -12.47 23.08
C GLY A 373 30.93 -11.48 22.05
N GLN A 374 30.15 -10.50 22.53
CA GLN A 374 29.44 -9.48 21.75
C GLN A 374 30.40 -8.59 20.94
N LEU A 375 30.04 -8.27 19.70
CA LEU A 375 30.88 -7.57 18.72
C LEU A 375 31.23 -6.14 19.14
N GLY A 376 32.51 -5.91 19.45
CA GLY A 376 33.15 -4.61 19.50
C GLY A 376 34.54 -4.70 18.87
N ASN A 377 35.05 -3.57 18.34
CA ASN A 377 36.36 -3.38 17.70
C ASN A 377 37.41 -4.40 18.15
N THR A 378 37.67 -5.42 17.32
CA THR A 378 38.64 -6.48 17.62
C THR A 378 39.88 -6.31 16.77
N SER A 379 41.00 -6.01 17.43
CA SER A 379 42.35 -6.07 16.89
C SER A 379 42.88 -7.51 16.96
N LEU A 380 43.31 -8.06 15.82
CA LEU A 380 43.91 -9.40 15.72
C LEU A 380 45.43 -9.31 15.97
N SER A 381 45.95 -10.12 16.89
CA SER A 381 47.39 -10.38 17.04
C SER A 381 47.64 -11.87 17.14
N ASN A 382 48.60 -12.39 16.37
CA ASN A 382 48.92 -13.81 16.36
C ASN A 382 50.17 -14.09 17.21
N GLU A 383 50.06 -14.98 18.22
CA GLU A 383 51.16 -15.33 19.14
C GLU A 383 51.92 -16.60 18.75
N THR A 384 51.59 -17.29 17.65
CA THR A 384 52.30 -18.52 17.26
C THR A 384 52.89 -18.43 15.86
N GLY A 385 54.22 -18.42 15.81
CA GLY A 385 55.04 -18.20 14.61
C GLY A 385 54.99 -19.34 13.58
N THR A 386 53.86 -19.50 12.91
CA THR A 386 53.73 -20.36 11.72
C THR A 386 53.35 -19.49 10.51
N TYR A 387 54.18 -19.54 9.47
CA TYR A 387 54.01 -18.78 8.23
C TYR A 387 52.84 -19.32 7.40
N TYR A 388 52.05 -18.44 6.78
CA TYR A 388 51.18 -18.76 5.65
C TYR A 388 51.41 -17.74 4.54
N GLU A 389 51.62 -18.23 3.31
CA GLU A 389 52.05 -17.43 2.15
C GLU A 389 50.90 -16.83 1.31
N TRP A 390 49.64 -17.09 1.66
CA TRP A 390 48.46 -16.54 0.97
C TRP A 390 47.20 -16.76 1.81
N ALA A 391 46.22 -15.88 1.64
CA ALA A 391 44.85 -16.09 2.08
C ALA A 391 43.96 -16.19 0.82
N GLU A 392 43.31 -17.34 0.62
CA GLU A 392 42.28 -17.50 -0.40
C GLU A 392 40.91 -17.23 0.22
N PHE A 393 40.15 -16.31 -0.37
CA PHE A 393 38.73 -16.14 -0.08
C PHE A 393 37.93 -16.90 -1.15
N ASN A 394 37.34 -18.02 -0.78
CA ASN A 394 36.41 -18.74 -1.64
C ASN A 394 34.99 -18.24 -1.36
N ILE A 395 34.37 -17.60 -2.34
CA ILE A 395 32.95 -17.22 -2.29
C ILE A 395 32.17 -18.31 -3.02
N SER A 396 31.40 -19.12 -2.30
CA SER A 396 30.42 -20.03 -2.91
C SER A 396 29.04 -19.38 -2.89
N TYR A 397 28.41 -19.31 -4.07
CA TYR A 397 27.05 -18.78 -4.28
C TYR A 397 26.18 -19.89 -4.87
N ASP A 398 24.98 -20.10 -4.33
CA ASP A 398 24.05 -21.17 -4.77
C ASP A 398 22.77 -20.63 -5.44
N GLY A 399 22.68 -19.32 -5.70
CA GLY A 399 21.56 -18.70 -6.38
C GLY A 399 21.70 -18.70 -7.92
N THR A 400 20.57 -18.60 -8.63
CA THR A 400 20.50 -18.74 -10.08
C THR A 400 20.62 -17.44 -10.88
N ASN A 401 20.70 -16.26 -10.26
CA ASN A 401 20.71 -14.97 -10.99
C ASN A 401 21.62 -13.92 -10.35
N VAL A 402 22.91 -13.87 -10.75
CA VAL A 402 23.78 -12.69 -10.57
C VAL A 402 24.61 -12.50 -11.83
N GLU A 403 24.60 -11.28 -12.38
CA GLU A 403 25.36 -10.94 -13.60
C GLU A 403 26.85 -10.64 -13.31
N TYR A 404 27.20 -10.16 -12.09
CA TYR A 404 28.59 -10.08 -11.59
C TYR A 404 28.67 -9.69 -10.09
N ILE A 405 29.69 -10.18 -9.37
CA ILE A 405 30.10 -9.68 -8.04
C ILE A 405 31.35 -8.81 -8.24
N ARG A 406 31.30 -7.53 -7.84
CA ARG A 406 32.48 -6.63 -7.81
C ARG A 406 32.95 -6.42 -6.38
N ILE A 407 34.21 -6.70 -6.12
CA ILE A 407 34.87 -6.47 -4.83
C ILE A 407 35.93 -5.38 -5.05
N ASN A 408 35.72 -4.20 -4.50
CA ASN A 408 36.71 -3.11 -4.51
C ASN A 408 37.53 -3.17 -3.22
N ILE A 409 38.82 -3.48 -3.34
CA ILE A 409 39.77 -3.43 -2.23
C ILE A 409 40.45 -2.07 -2.28
N THR A 410 40.03 -1.16 -1.40
CA THR A 410 40.46 0.26 -1.45
C THR A 410 41.77 0.56 -0.72
N ASP A 411 42.22 -0.28 0.21
CA ASP A 411 43.50 -0.11 0.89
C ASP A 411 44.03 -1.45 1.44
N ILE A 412 45.33 -1.69 1.26
CA ILE A 412 46.07 -2.79 1.91
C ILE A 412 47.26 -2.14 2.63
N HIS A 413 47.29 -2.20 3.96
CA HIS A 413 48.42 -1.70 4.75
C HIS A 413 49.33 -2.85 5.19
N ALA A 414 50.58 -2.85 4.72
CA ALA A 414 51.63 -3.73 5.22
C ALA A 414 52.69 -2.89 5.96
N ASN A 415 52.85 -3.11 7.26
CA ASN A 415 53.92 -2.47 8.03
C ASN A 415 55.11 -3.44 8.13
N ILE A 416 56.19 -3.14 7.41
CA ILE A 416 57.39 -4.01 7.37
C ILE A 416 58.59 -3.25 7.93
N THR A 417 59.09 -3.68 9.09
CA THR A 417 60.34 -3.17 9.67
C THR A 417 61.44 -4.22 9.53
N SER A 418 62.28 -4.08 8.49
CA SER A 418 63.56 -4.80 8.41
C SER A 418 64.65 -3.86 7.91
N SER A 419 65.85 -3.97 8.49
CA SER A 419 67.02 -3.18 8.13
C SER A 419 67.76 -3.69 6.89
N ASN A 420 67.38 -4.86 6.34
CA ASN A 420 68.17 -5.59 5.34
C ASN A 420 67.37 -6.14 4.14
N CYS A 421 66.13 -5.68 3.90
CA CYS A 421 65.36 -6.10 2.72
C CYS A 421 65.02 -4.90 1.84
N SER A 422 65.20 -5.05 0.53
CA SER A 422 64.56 -4.21 -0.49
C SER A 422 63.20 -4.79 -0.84
N TYR A 423 62.17 -3.94 -0.88
CA TYR A 423 60.80 -4.32 -1.24
C TYR A 423 60.46 -3.72 -2.60
N GLN A 424 59.79 -4.47 -3.47
CA GLN A 424 59.20 -3.96 -4.70
C GLN A 424 57.70 -4.17 -4.66
N PHE A 425 56.96 -3.10 -4.94
CA PHE A 425 55.52 -3.13 -5.14
C PHE A 425 55.26 -2.99 -6.65
N SER A 426 54.46 -3.88 -7.24
CA SER A 426 53.89 -3.65 -8.56
C SER A 426 52.39 -3.86 -8.50
N SER A 427 51.64 -2.82 -8.83
CA SER A 427 50.31 -2.97 -9.41
C SER A 427 50.49 -3.13 -10.92
N ASP A 428 49.51 -3.76 -11.57
CA ASP A 428 49.49 -3.85 -13.02
C ASP A 428 49.63 -2.43 -13.61
N ASN A 429 50.80 -2.21 -14.21
CA ASN A 429 51.21 -1.08 -15.04
C ASN A 429 52.05 0.09 -14.46
N THR A 430 52.73 -0.01 -13.30
CA THR A 430 53.97 0.79 -13.06
C THR A 430 54.89 0.20 -12.00
N THR A 431 56.18 0.04 -12.31
CA THR A 431 57.25 -0.27 -11.34
C THR A 431 57.76 1.00 -10.67
N TRP A 432 57.70 1.09 -9.34
CA TRP A 432 58.36 2.15 -8.57
C TRP A 432 59.50 1.57 -7.71
N GLY A 433 60.70 2.13 -7.86
CA GLY A 433 61.87 1.79 -7.05
C GLY A 433 62.28 2.95 -6.16
N GLY A 434 62.37 2.71 -4.85
CA GLY A 434 62.90 3.66 -3.88
C GLY A 434 62.81 3.16 -2.43
N LEU A 435 63.87 3.38 -1.64
CA LEU A 435 63.94 3.00 -0.22
C LEU A 435 63.23 4.04 0.65
N GLY A 436 62.20 3.60 1.38
CA GLY A 436 61.56 4.34 2.48
C GLY A 436 60.43 5.30 2.07
N GLY A 437 59.23 5.08 2.62
CA GLY A 437 58.07 5.98 2.52
C GLY A 437 56.73 5.28 2.74
N ASN A 438 55.72 6.02 3.23
CA ASN A 438 54.31 5.59 3.21
C ASN A 438 53.77 5.77 1.78
N TRP A 439 53.09 4.77 1.24
CA TRP A 439 52.53 4.82 -0.12
C TRP A 439 51.02 4.54 -0.08
N LYS A 440 50.25 5.32 -0.84
CA LYS A 440 48.84 5.08 -1.15
C LYS A 440 48.73 4.76 -2.65
N SER A 441 48.02 3.72 -3.02
CA SER A 441 47.62 3.48 -4.42
C SER A 441 46.14 3.80 -4.58
N GLY A 442 45.83 4.78 -5.42
CA GLY A 442 44.49 4.91 -5.99
C GLY A 442 44.43 4.09 -7.28
N GLY A 443 43.64 3.01 -7.30
CA GLY A 443 43.35 2.26 -8.52
C GLY A 443 42.88 0.83 -8.26
N ASP A 444 41.75 0.48 -8.87
CA ASP A 444 41.11 -0.86 -8.85
C ASP A 444 41.96 -1.88 -9.61
N GLY A 445 42.96 -2.48 -8.96
CA GLY A 445 43.78 -3.55 -9.51
C GLY A 445 44.30 -4.46 -8.41
N GLY A 446 44.21 -5.78 -8.62
CA GLY A 446 44.76 -6.77 -7.68
C GLY A 446 46.27 -6.59 -7.49
N PHE A 447 46.76 -6.90 -6.29
CA PHE A 447 48.17 -6.81 -5.94
C PHE A 447 48.82 -8.19 -5.84
N THR A 448 50.06 -8.31 -6.31
CA THR A 448 50.94 -9.47 -6.09
C THR A 448 52.16 -9.02 -5.30
N ILE A 449 52.47 -9.71 -4.19
CA ILE A 449 53.68 -9.47 -3.39
C ILE A 449 54.67 -10.59 -3.67
N ILE A 450 55.85 -10.25 -4.20
CA ILE A 450 56.94 -11.21 -4.42
C ILE A 450 58.09 -10.86 -3.47
N LEU A 451 58.42 -11.77 -2.56
CA LEU A 451 59.56 -11.64 -1.63
C LEU A 451 60.76 -12.42 -2.20
N ASN A 452 61.78 -11.71 -2.66
CA ASN A 452 63.06 -12.34 -3.02
C ASN A 452 64.06 -12.16 -1.89
N GLN A 453 64.55 -13.28 -1.32
CA GLN A 453 65.74 -13.25 -0.47
C GLN A 453 66.96 -13.01 -1.36
N THR A 454 67.63 -11.87 -1.20
CA THR A 454 69.03 -11.74 -1.60
C THR A 454 69.88 -12.26 -0.45
N THR A 455 70.65 -13.33 -0.70
CA THR A 455 71.64 -13.92 0.22
C THR A 455 72.65 -12.92 0.74
#